data_AF-A0A506X869-F1
#
_entry.id   AF-A0A506X869-F1
#
_cell.length_a   1.000
_cell.length_b   1.000
_cell.length_c   1.000
_cell.angle_alpha   90.00
_cell.angle_beta   90.00
_cell.angle_gamma   90.00
#
_symmetry.space_group_name_H-M   'P 1'
#
loop_
_entity.id
_entity.type
_entity.pdbx_description
1 polymer ?
#
loop_
_entity_poly.entity_id
_entity_poly.type
_entity_poly.pdbx_seq_one_letter_code
_entity_poly.pdbx_strand_id
1 'polypeptide(L)' 'VDGPGGEIRYIVFNFDTMPFGAKTPEADAAKALAVRQAMADVVDRAEIATQVYKDTYTPLYSYVPQGLTGATEVLKDLYG' A
#
# COMPACT_ATOMS: atom_id res chain seq x y z
N VAL A 1 -23.73 -8.79 0.79
CA VAL A 1 -24.07 -7.35 0.76
C VAL A 1 -22.79 -6.64 1.15
N ASP A 2 -22.27 -5.80 0.27
CA ASP A 2 -21.08 -5.01 0.53
C ASP A 2 -21.51 -3.64 1.04
N GLY A 3 -20.92 -3.22 2.17
CA GLY A 3 -21.18 -1.93 2.80
C GLY A 3 -19.93 -1.04 2.72
N PRO A 4 -20.09 0.30 2.79
CA PRO A 4 -18.95 1.21 2.77
C PRO A 4 -18.06 0.99 4.01
N GLY A 5 -16.82 0.57 3.77
CA GLY A 5 -15.80 0.44 4.82
C GLY A 5 -15.19 1.79 5.19
N GLY A 6 -15.06 2.08 6.48
CA GLY A 6 -14.47 3.31 7.01
C GLY A 6 -13.02 3.16 7.50
N GLU A 7 -12.45 1.97 7.40
CA GLU A 7 -11.10 1.66 7.86
C GLU A 7 -10.21 1.17 6.72
N ILE A 8 -8.90 1.34 6.89
CA ILE A 8 -7.88 0.86 5.96
C ILE A 8 -6.80 0.09 6.73
N ARG A 9 -6.06 -0.76 6.01
CA ARG A 9 -4.90 -1.51 6.52
C ARG A 9 -3.76 -1.29 5.52
N TYR A 10 -2.57 -0.95 6.01
CA TYR A 10 -1.45 -0.61 5.16
C TYR A 10 -0.11 -0.91 5.83
N ILE A 11 0.91 -1.09 4.99
CA ILE A 11 2.31 -1.19 5.41
C ILE A 11 2.95 0.17 5.16
N VAL A 12 3.73 0.65 6.12
CA VAL A 12 4.43 1.93 6.01
C VAL A 12 5.92 1.69 5.91
N PHE A 13 6.57 2.42 5.00
CA PHE A 13 8.02 2.54 4.99
C PHE A 13 8.45 3.77 5.77
N ASN A 14 9.40 3.58 6.70
CA ASN A 14 10.14 4.71 7.24
C ASN A 14 11.17 5.16 6.19
N PHE A 15 11.00 6.35 5.63
CA PHE A 15 11.85 6.86 4.54
C PHE A 15 13.28 7.17 4.98
N ASP A 16 13.53 7.34 6.28
CA ASP A 16 14.87 7.55 6.81
C ASP A 16 15.67 6.25 6.81
N THR A 17 15.03 5.12 7.16
CA THR A 17 15.71 3.88 7.54
C THR A 17 15.41 2.68 6.65
N MET A 18 14.46 2.78 5.72
CA MET A 18 14.29 1.76 4.69
C MET A 18 15.57 1.58 3.85
N PRO A 19 15.75 0.48 3.11
CA PRO A 19 16.87 0.34 2.20
C PRO A 19 17.00 1.56 1.26
N PHE A 20 18.20 2.12 1.19
CA PHE A 20 18.51 3.38 0.47
C PHE A 20 17.78 4.63 1.01
N GLY A 21 17.26 4.57 2.24
CA GLY A 21 16.56 5.66 2.92
C GLY A 21 17.46 6.86 3.23
N ALA A 22 16.83 8.00 3.50
CA ALA A 22 17.50 9.31 3.56
C ALA A 22 18.60 9.43 4.64
N LYS A 23 18.57 8.58 5.68
CA LYS A 23 19.57 8.56 6.76
C LYS A 23 20.47 7.32 6.72
N THR A 24 20.43 6.55 5.64
CA THR A 24 21.34 5.42 5.42
C THR A 24 22.63 5.90 4.73
N PRO A 25 23.77 5.22 4.93
CA PRO A 25 25.02 5.57 4.23
C PRO A 25 24.91 5.49 2.70
N GLU A 26 24.03 4.63 2.18
CA GLU A 26 23.80 4.39 0.77
C GLU A 26 22.55 5.11 0.22
N ALA A 27 22.13 6.21 0.83
CA ALA A 27 20.90 6.93 0.49
C ALA A 27 20.76 7.21 -1.02
N ASP A 28 19.65 6.75 -1.60
CA ASP A 28 19.33 6.91 -3.02
C ASP A 28 17.81 6.87 -3.19
N ALA A 29 17.22 8.02 -3.52
CA ALA A 29 15.77 8.18 -3.61
C ALA A 29 15.13 7.31 -4.71
N ALA A 30 15.83 7.09 -5.83
CA ALA A 30 15.32 6.29 -6.93
C ALA A 30 15.32 4.81 -6.55
N LYS A 31 16.38 4.32 -5.90
CA LYS A 31 16.42 2.94 -5.39
C LYS A 31 15.44 2.72 -4.24
N ALA A 32 15.30 3.70 -3.34
CA ALA A 32 14.31 3.63 -2.28
C ALA A 32 12.88 3.54 -2.85
N LEU A 33 12.56 4.31 -3.89
CA LEU A 33 11.28 4.18 -4.60
C LEU A 33 11.11 2.79 -5.21
N ALA A 34 12.12 2.29 -5.94
CA ALA A 34 12.08 0.97 -6.56
C ALA A 34 11.85 -0.16 -5.52
N VAL A 35 12.44 -0.03 -4.31
CA VAL A 35 12.17 -0.97 -3.21
C VAL A 35 10.71 -0.96 -2.79
N ARG A 36 10.07 0.21 -2.68
CA ARG A 36 8.64 0.28 -2.32
C ARG A 36 7.75 -0.31 -3.41
N GLN A 37 8.08 -0.08 -4.68
CA GLN A 37 7.34 -0.63 -5.81
C GLN A 37 7.50 -2.15 -5.87
N ALA A 38 8.72 -2.67 -5.78
CA ALA A 38 8.96 -4.11 -5.74
C ALA A 38 8.23 -4.78 -4.56
N MET A 39 8.24 -4.17 -3.38
CA MET A 39 7.49 -4.66 -2.22
C MET A 39 5.97 -4.65 -2.45
N ALA A 40 5.47 -3.67 -3.18
CA ALA A 40 4.06 -3.60 -3.54
C ALA A 40 3.67 -4.70 -4.54
N ASP A 41 4.55 -5.02 -5.50
CA ASP A 41 4.30 -6.01 -6.56
C ASP A 41 4.31 -7.46 -6.03
N VAL A 42 5.11 -7.75 -4.99
CA VAL A 42 5.20 -9.11 -4.41
C VAL A 42 4.10 -9.42 -3.40
N VAL A 43 3.31 -8.43 -2.97
CA VAL A 43 2.21 -8.62 -2.01
C VAL A 43 0.92 -8.91 -2.77
N ASP A 44 0.46 -10.16 -2.71
CA ASP A 44 -0.85 -10.55 -3.23
C ASP A 44 -1.98 -10.03 -2.31
N ARG A 45 -2.50 -8.85 -2.66
CA ARG A 45 -3.58 -8.20 -1.91
C ARG A 45 -4.90 -8.96 -2.03
N ALA A 46 -5.15 -9.64 -3.15
CA ALA A 46 -6.37 -10.40 -3.38
C ALA A 46 -6.38 -11.66 -2.52
N GLU A 47 -5.26 -12.38 -2.48
CA GLU A 47 -5.11 -13.56 -1.63
C GLU A 47 -5.23 -13.18 -0.14
N ILE A 48 -4.65 -12.06 0.29
CA ILE A 48 -4.80 -11.58 1.68
C ILE A 48 -6.26 -11.25 2.00
N ALA A 49 -6.97 -10.54 1.10
CA ALA A 49 -8.38 -10.21 1.26
C ALA A 49 -9.24 -11.46 1.49
N THR A 50 -9.00 -12.50 0.70
CA THR A 50 -9.75 -13.76 0.79
C THR A 50 -9.30 -14.63 1.97
N GLN A 51 -8.01 -14.91 2.12
CA GLN A 51 -7.51 -15.88 3.10
C GLN A 51 -7.49 -15.35 4.53
N VAL A 52 -7.11 -14.08 4.74
CA VAL A 52 -6.99 -13.48 6.07
C VAL A 52 -8.28 -12.80 6.47
N TYR A 53 -8.83 -11.97 5.59
CA TYR A 53 -10.00 -11.15 5.89
C TYR A 53 -11.34 -11.79 5.46
N LYS A 54 -11.32 -12.99 4.86
CA LYS A 54 -12.53 -13.73 4.49
C LYS A 54 -13.48 -12.91 3.63
N ASP A 55 -12.91 -12.17 2.67
CA ASP A 55 -13.60 -11.28 1.73
C ASP A 55 -14.37 -10.13 2.42
N THR A 56 -14.07 -9.82 3.68
CA THR A 56 -14.66 -8.66 4.39
C THR A 56 -13.90 -7.35 4.15
N TYR A 57 -12.75 -7.42 3.47
CA TYR A 57 -11.93 -6.27 3.06
C TYR A 57 -11.62 -6.39 1.57
N THR A 58 -11.58 -5.25 0.87
CA THR A 58 -11.16 -5.17 -0.53
C THR A 58 -9.72 -4.66 -0.66
N PRO A 59 -8.96 -5.08 -1.69
CA PRO A 59 -7.68 -4.46 -2.02
C PRO A 59 -7.81 -2.94 -2.18
N LEU A 60 -6.87 -2.21 -1.58
CA LEU A 60 -6.92 -0.75 -1.47
C LEU A 60 -5.75 -0.08 -2.20
N TYR A 61 -6.06 0.93 -3.00
CA TYR A 61 -5.09 1.81 -3.69
C TYR A 61 -5.31 3.30 -3.40
N SER A 62 -5.89 3.61 -2.23
CA SER A 62 -6.28 4.95 -1.80
C SER A 62 -5.74 5.24 -0.40
N TYR A 63 -5.46 6.51 -0.11
CA TYR A 63 -5.25 6.99 1.26
C TYR A 63 -6.57 7.19 2.03
N VAL A 64 -7.68 7.31 1.31
CA VAL A 64 -9.03 7.53 1.86
C VAL A 64 -9.85 6.25 1.67
N PRO A 65 -10.47 5.69 2.72
CA PRO A 65 -11.34 4.52 2.60
C PRO A 65 -12.40 4.70 1.52
N GLN A 66 -12.69 3.65 0.75
CA GLN A 66 -13.63 3.70 -0.39
C GLN A 66 -15.03 4.19 -0.02
N GLY A 67 -15.46 3.97 1.23
CA GLY A 67 -16.74 4.42 1.74
C GLY A 67 -16.85 5.92 2.05
N LEU A 68 -15.75 6.68 1.94
CA LEU A 68 -15.69 8.10 2.30
C LEU A 68 -15.49 9.00 1.08
N THR A 69 -16.02 10.23 1.14
CA THR A 69 -15.81 11.26 0.12
C THR A 69 -14.32 11.54 -0.07
N GLY A 70 -13.87 11.57 -1.33
CA GLY A 70 -12.46 11.80 -1.69
C GLY A 70 -11.64 10.52 -1.89
N ALA A 71 -12.26 9.34 -1.80
CA ALA A 71 -11.62 8.09 -2.20
C ALA A 71 -11.24 8.10 -3.69
N THR A 72 -9.98 7.75 -3.99
CA THR A 72 -9.41 7.69 -5.35
C THR A 72 -8.37 6.57 -5.42
N GLU A 73 -8.14 5.97 -6.59
CA GLU A 73 -7.13 4.91 -6.76
C GLU A 73 -5.73 5.44 -7.13
N VAL A 74 -5.33 6.60 -6.58
CA VAL A 74 -4.09 7.30 -6.97
C VAL A 74 -2.81 6.50 -6.75
N LEU A 75 -2.85 5.45 -5.91
CA LEU A 75 -1.68 4.60 -5.66
C LEU A 75 -1.55 3.45 -6.66
N LYS A 76 -2.58 3.17 -7.47
CA LYS A 76 -2.60 2.02 -8.38
C LYS A 76 -1.50 2.13 -9.42
N ASP A 77 -1.46 3.23 -10.16
CA ASP A 77 -0.45 3.51 -11.19
C ASP A 77 1.01 3.40 -10.67
N LEU A 78 1.24 3.60 -9.37
CA LEU A 78 2.57 3.54 -8.76
C LEU A 78 2.92 2.18 -8.14
N TYR A 79 1.93 1.39 -7.71
CA TYR A 79 2.11 0.27 -6.78
C TYR A 79 1.21 -0.95 -7.05
N GLY A 80 0.55 -1.06 -8.21
CA GLY A 80 -0.24 -2.24 -8.58
C GLY A 80 -0.94 -2.21 -9.93
#